data_AF-A0A534UT78-F1
#
_entry.id   AF-A0A534UT78-F1
#
_cell.length_a   1.000
_cell.length_b   1.000
_cell.length_c   1.000
_cell.angle_alpha   90.00
_cell.angle_beta   90.00
_cell.angle_gamma   90.00
#
_symmetry.space_group_name_H-M   'P 1'
#
loop_
_entity.id
_entity.type
_entity.pdbx_description
1 polymer ?
#
loop_
_entity_poly.entity_id
_entity_poly.type
_entity_poly.pdbx_seq_one_letter_code
_entity_poly.pdbx_strand_id
1 'polypeptide(L)'
;MERVLLMNNQEGDDLIVSFAIEDTEPEETKSLILLRTPKYESVFEDHERGVSVSYDEQPDSEADEDLLIRICIVQNMVTVVSKYHRYE
;
A
#
# COMPACT_ATOMS: atom_id res chain seq x y z
N MET A 1 -11.25 -8.44 -10.45
CA MET A 1 -11.66 -8.39 -9.03
C MET A 1 -10.61 -9.18 -8.32
N GLU A 2 -9.73 -8.49 -7.60
CA GLU A 2 -8.58 -9.10 -6.95
C GLU A 2 -8.94 -9.41 -5.49
N ARG A 3 -8.26 -10.37 -4.88
CA ARG A 3 -8.58 -10.87 -3.54
C ARG A 3 -7.34 -10.79 -2.64
N VAL A 4 -7.50 -10.10 -1.50
CA VAL A 4 -6.44 -9.96 -0.49
C VAL A 4 -6.38 -11.18 0.43
N LEU A 5 -5.23 -11.88 0.47
CA LEU A 5 -5.08 -13.16 1.17
C LEU A 5 -4.27 -13.13 2.48
N LEU A 6 -3.34 -12.18 2.65
CA LEU A 6 -2.41 -12.17 3.79
C LEU A 6 -2.07 -10.73 4.20
N MET A 7 -1.96 -10.48 5.51
CA MET A 7 -1.49 -9.22 6.09
C MET A 7 -0.25 -9.49 6.96
N ASN A 8 0.84 -8.76 6.73
CA ASN A 8 2.03 -8.76 7.61
C ASN A 8 2.25 -7.35 8.16
N ASN A 9 2.50 -7.24 9.48
CA ASN A 9 2.81 -5.98 10.16
C ASN A 9 4.23 -6.03 10.70
N GLN A 10 5.07 -5.06 10.32
CA GLN A 10 6.37 -4.82 10.95
C GLN A 10 6.33 -3.51 11.75
N GLU A 11 6.93 -3.54 12.94
CA GLU A 11 7.05 -2.39 13.85
C GLU A 11 8.52 -2.02 14.04
N GLY A 12 8.88 -0.73 13.91
CA GLY A 12 10.24 -0.23 13.97
C GLY A 12 10.35 1.23 13.52
N ASP A 13 11.47 1.60 12.90
CA ASP A 13 11.62 2.90 12.22
C ASP A 13 10.62 3.03 11.04
N ASP A 14 10.28 1.89 10.42
CA ASP A 14 9.29 1.76 9.36
C ASP A 14 8.06 0.99 9.87
N LEU A 15 6.89 1.45 9.44
CA LEU A 15 5.60 0.78 9.61
C LEU A 15 5.19 0.25 8.23
N ILE A 16 5.17 -1.08 8.09
CA ILE A 16 4.90 -1.74 6.82
C ILE A 16 3.67 -2.64 6.99
N VAL A 17 2.71 -2.48 6.08
CA VAL A 17 1.59 -3.40 5.88
C VAL A 17 1.63 -3.89 4.44
N SER A 18 1.74 -5.19 4.23
CA SER A 18 1.70 -5.77 2.88
C SER A 18 0.51 -6.70 2.69
N PHE A 19 -0.04 -6.66 1.47
CA PHE A 19 -1.14 -7.49 1.01
C PHE A 19 -0.71 -8.31 -0.20
N ALA A 20 -1.04 -9.59 -0.18
CA ALA A 20 -0.98 -10.44 -1.37
C ALA A 20 -2.26 -10.26 -2.18
N ILE A 21 -2.12 -9.89 -3.45
CA ILE A 21 -3.18 -9.68 -4.43
C ILE A 21 -3.14 -10.87 -5.40
N GLU A 22 -4.24 -11.62 -5.49
CA GLU A 22 -4.44 -12.63 -6.54
C GLU A 22 -4.57 -11.95 -7.90
N ASP A 23 -3.65 -12.22 -8.82
CA ASP A 23 -3.78 -11.84 -10.22
C ASP A 23 -4.59 -12.89 -11.01
N THR A 24 -5.12 -12.47 -12.16
CA THR A 24 -5.73 -13.33 -13.19
C THR A 24 -4.82 -14.46 -13.67
N GLU A 25 -3.49 -14.32 -13.56
CA GLU A 25 -2.55 -15.40 -13.85
C GLU A 25 -2.23 -16.22 -12.59
N PRO A 26 -2.53 -17.53 -12.56
CA PRO A 26 -2.52 -18.35 -11.34
C PRO A 26 -1.13 -18.61 -10.72
N GLU A 27 -0.05 -18.10 -11.32
CA GLU A 27 1.33 -18.29 -10.85
C GLU A 27 1.99 -17.01 -10.35
N GLU A 28 1.34 -15.84 -10.47
CA GLU A 28 1.91 -14.56 -10.05
C GLU A 28 1.10 -13.98 -8.88
N THR A 29 1.70 -14.00 -7.68
CA THR A 29 1.15 -13.27 -6.53
C THR A 29 1.77 -11.89 -6.52
N LYS A 30 0.94 -10.85 -6.69
CA LYS A 30 1.39 -9.47 -6.65
C LYS A 30 1.29 -8.90 -5.24
N SER A 31 2.15 -7.96 -4.92
CA SER A 31 2.21 -7.31 -3.62
C SER A 31 1.67 -5.90 -3.70
N LEU A 32 0.84 -5.53 -2.73
CA LEU A 32 0.50 -4.15 -2.42
C LEU A 32 1.11 -3.81 -1.06
N ILE A 33 1.98 -2.82 -1.03
CA ILE A 33 2.74 -2.44 0.15
C ILE A 33 2.31 -1.04 0.56
N LEU A 34 1.95 -0.90 1.84
CA LEU A 34 1.76 0.36 2.53
C LEU A 34 2.94 0.59 3.44
N LEU A 35 3.69 1.66 3.21
CA LEU A 35 4.87 2.00 3.98
C LEU A 35 4.71 3.39 4.59
N ARG A 36 5.11 3.51 5.85
CA ARG A 36 5.28 4.80 6.52
C ARG A 36 6.56 4.78 7.34
N THR A 37 7.34 5.85 7.26
CA THR A 37 8.58 6.00 8.05
C THR A 37 8.47 7.20 8.99
N PRO A 38 7.85 7.06 10.18
CA PRO A 38 7.53 8.19 11.06
C PRO A 38 8.75 9.06 11.43
N LYS A 39 9.94 8.45 11.49
CA LYS A 39 11.20 9.12 11.84
C LYS A 39 11.60 10.24 10.87
N TYR A 40 11.22 10.15 9.60
CA TYR A 40 11.58 11.14 8.57
C TYR A 40 10.44 12.11 8.24
N GLU A 41 9.23 11.91 8.79
CA GLU A 41 8.09 12.80 8.55
C GLU A 41 8.40 14.28 8.82
N SER A 42 9.20 14.58 9.85
CA SER A 42 9.55 15.96 10.21
C SER A 42 10.45 16.67 9.20
N VAL A 43 11.13 15.94 8.30
CA VAL A 43 11.97 16.53 7.25
C VAL A 43 11.26 16.65 5.90
N PHE A 44 10.10 16.01 5.75
CA PHE A 44 9.27 16.08 4.54
C PHE A 44 8.31 17.27 4.56
N GLU A 45 7.96 17.77 3.37
CA GLU A 45 6.89 18.75 3.18
C GLU A 45 5.52 18.11 3.48
N ASP A 46 4.53 18.91 3.87
CA ASP A 46 3.21 18.40 4.30
C ASP A 46 2.53 17.48 3.27
N HIS A 47 2.83 17.66 1.97
CA HIS A 47 2.26 16.88 0.87
C HIS A 47 3.03 15.59 0.54
N GLU A 48 4.22 15.41 1.10
CA GLU A 48 5.06 14.21 0.98
C GLU A 48 4.87 13.27 2.18
N ARG A 49 4.21 13.76 3.24
CA ARG A 49 3.96 13.03 4.49
C ARG A 49 2.81 12.04 4.36
N GLY A 50 2.92 10.93 5.08
CA GLY A 50 1.84 9.94 5.19
C GLY A 50 2.29 8.52 4.91
N VAL A 51 1.39 7.73 4.31
CA VAL A 51 1.63 6.32 3.98
C VAL A 51 1.75 6.22 2.46
N SER A 52 2.91 5.81 1.95
CA SER A 52 3.07 5.50 0.54
C SER A 52 2.42 4.16 0.21
N VAL A 53 1.91 4.06 -1.01
CA VAL A 53 1.27 2.87 -1.57
C VAL A 53 2.07 2.46 -2.81
N SER A 54 2.61 1.25 -2.79
CA SER A 54 3.34 0.69 -3.92
C SER A 54 2.80 -0.67 -4.32
N TYR A 55 2.80 -0.91 -5.63
CA TYR A 55 2.34 -2.13 -6.27
C TYR A 55 3.40 -2.61 -7.28
N ASP A 56 3.55 -3.92 -7.44
CA ASP A 56 4.65 -4.52 -8.21
C ASP A 56 4.77 -4.02 -9.67
N GLU A 57 3.68 -3.61 -10.31
CA GLU A 57 3.69 -3.08 -11.69
C GLU A 57 3.61 -1.54 -11.77
N GLN A 58 3.65 -0.85 -10.63
CA GLN A 58 3.58 0.60 -10.61
C GLN A 58 4.89 1.17 -11.18
N PRO A 59 4.81 2.13 -12.13
CA PRO A 59 6.03 2.76 -12.65
C PRO A 59 6.76 3.50 -11.52
N ASP A 60 8.09 3.38 -11.47
CA ASP A 60 8.95 3.99 -10.45
C ASP A 60 8.69 5.50 -10.24
N SER A 61 8.23 6.20 -11.28
CA SER A 61 7.88 7.62 -11.22
C SER A 61 6.66 7.95 -10.37
N GLU A 62 5.82 6.96 -10.03
CA GLU A 62 4.57 7.16 -9.29
C GLU A 62 4.62 6.60 -7.86
N ALA A 63 5.61 5.78 -7.53
CA ALA A 63 5.70 5.08 -6.24
C ALA A 63 5.83 6.01 -5.02
N ASP A 64 6.58 7.10 -5.15
CA ASP A 64 6.83 8.04 -4.06
C ASP A 64 5.72 9.09 -3.90
N GLU A 65 4.81 9.21 -4.87
CA GLU A 65 3.71 10.19 -4.85
C GLU A 65 2.34 9.59 -4.54
N ASP A 66 2.19 8.26 -4.60
CA ASP A 66 0.91 7.61 -4.36
C ASP A 66 0.67 7.41 -2.86
N LEU A 67 -0.04 8.36 -2.26
CA LEU A 67 -0.31 8.38 -0.82
C LEU A 67 -1.68 7.78 -0.49
N LEU A 68 -1.74 7.01 0.60
CA LEU A 68 -2.98 6.45 1.12
C LEU A 68 -3.96 7.56 1.52
N ILE A 69 -5.17 7.51 0.96
CA ILE A 69 -6.29 8.36 1.37
C ILE A 69 -7.13 7.64 2.43
N ARG A 70 -7.43 6.36 2.22
CA ARG A 70 -8.34 5.60 3.09
C ARG A 70 -8.09 4.10 2.98
N ILE A 71 -8.20 3.42 4.12
CA ILE A 71 -8.40 1.97 4.19
C ILE A 71 -9.77 1.66 4.80
N CYS A 72 -10.46 0.66 4.27
CA CYS A 72 -11.76 0.22 4.75
C CYS A 72 -11.77 -1.31 4.84
N ILE A 73 -12.00 -1.84 6.03
CA ILE A 73 -12.07 -3.29 6.27
C ILE A 73 -13.51 -3.62 6.58
N VAL A 74 -14.16 -4.39 5.71
CA VAL A 74 -15.55 -4.82 5.88
C VAL A 74 -15.62 -6.33 5.67
N GLN A 75 -16.00 -7.05 6.73
CA GLN A 75 -16.02 -8.51 6.74
C GLN A 75 -14.65 -9.10 6.34
N ASN A 76 -14.52 -9.66 5.13
CA ASN A 76 -13.33 -10.31 4.61
C ASN A 76 -12.74 -9.57 3.39
N MET A 77 -13.08 -8.28 3.21
CA MET A 77 -12.61 -7.46 2.09
C MET A 77 -11.87 -6.24 2.64
N VAL A 78 -10.73 -5.93 2.01
CA VAL A 78 -9.90 -4.78 2.37
C VAL A 78 -9.85 -3.85 1.19
N THR A 79 -10.54 -2.71 1.29
CA THR A 79 -10.45 -1.67 0.28
C THR A 79 -9.35 -0.68 0.66
N VAL A 80 -8.36 -0.53 -0.22
CA VAL A 80 -7.30 0.49 -0.12
C VAL A 80 -7.54 1.53 -1.19
N VAL A 81 -7.59 2.81 -0.81
CA VAL A 81 -7.71 3.94 -1.74
C VAL A 81 -6.50 4.83 -1.55
N SER A 82 -5.71 4.97 -2.60
CA SER A 82 -4.57 5.87 -2.68
C SER A 82 -4.91 7.10 -3.54
N LYS A 83 -3.94 7.96 -3.80
CA LYS A 83 -4.10 9.19 -4.58
C LYS A 83 -4.47 8.87 -6.03
N TYR A 84 -3.89 7.81 -6.57
CA TYR A 84 -4.06 7.43 -7.96
C TYR A 84 -4.86 6.14 -8.15
N HIS A 85 -4.94 5.28 -7.13
CA HIS A 85 -5.43 3.90 -7.29
C HIS A 85 -6.45 3.47 -6.23
N ARG A 86 -7.16 2.37 -6.54
CA ARG A 86 -8.09 1.69 -5.64
C ARG A 86 -7.90 0.18 -5.77
N TYR A 87 -7.70 -0.48 -4.64
CA TYR A 87 -7.53 -1.93 -4.50
C TYR A 87 -8.63 -2.50 -3.60
N GLU A 88 -9.03 -3.76 -3.81
CA GLU A 88 -10.13 -4.45 -3.08
C GLU A 88 -9.76 -5.87 -2.64
#